data_AF-A0A524CIE8-F1
#
_entry.id   AF-A0A524CIE8-F1
#
_cell.length_a   1.000
_cell.length_b   1.000
_cell.length_c   1.000
_cell.angle_alpha   90.00
_cell.angle_beta   90.00
_cell.angle_gamma   90.00
#
_symmetry.space_group_name_H-M   'P 1'
#
loop_
_entity.id
_entity.type
_entity.pdbx_description
1 polymer ?
#
loop_
_entity_poly.entity_id
_entity_poly.type
_entity_poly.pdbx_seq_one_letter_code
_entity_poly.pdbx_strand_id
1 'polypeptide(L)'
;MQKQREKDFILSYFSQAASDENIIGLIVFDLKKDEVIASDIPLHISEKSFESFSSMLFNFVDRLGNELTAGKINEILMRAEKLWIGGFRKGDLAVFTIFSHEYFGNIIPDFITSSID
;
A
#
# COMPACT_ATOMS: atom_id res chain seq x y z
N MET A 1 -3.69 -19.43 -17.03
CA MET A 1 -3.80 -18.04 -17.53
C MET A 1 -3.79 -16.99 -16.41
N GLN A 2 -4.52 -17.16 -15.31
CA GLN A 2 -4.60 -16.19 -14.21
C GLN A 2 -3.24 -15.90 -13.54
N LYS A 3 -2.47 -16.95 -13.17
CA LYS A 3 -1.11 -16.81 -12.60
C LYS A 3 -0.11 -16.05 -13.48
N GLN A 4 -0.23 -16.15 -14.81
CA GLN A 4 0.65 -15.43 -15.73
C GLN A 4 0.31 -13.94 -15.74
N ARG A 5 -0.98 -13.59 -15.78
CA ARG A 5 -1.44 -12.18 -15.70
C ARG A 5 -1.04 -11.51 -14.39
N GLU A 6 -1.04 -12.24 -13.28
CA GLU A 6 -0.57 -11.73 -11.97
C GLU A 6 0.93 -11.43 -12.00
N LYS A 7 1.75 -12.34 -12.56
CA LYS A 7 3.19 -12.09 -12.75
C LYS A 7 3.46 -10.89 -13.65
N ASP A 8 2.76 -10.79 -14.77
CA ASP A 8 2.93 -9.68 -15.72
C ASP A 8 2.54 -8.34 -15.07
N PHE A 9 1.48 -8.33 -14.23
CA PHE A 9 1.07 -7.17 -13.45
C PHE A 9 2.14 -6.75 -12.43
N ILE A 10 2.65 -7.70 -11.64
CA ILE A 10 3.69 -7.45 -10.64
C ILE A 10 4.92 -6.84 -11.33
N LEU A 11 5.43 -7.49 -12.39
CA LEU A 11 6.59 -6.99 -13.14
C LEU A 11 6.37 -5.57 -13.70
N SER A 12 5.18 -5.28 -14.24
CA SER A 12 4.84 -3.95 -14.73
C SER A 12 4.88 -2.91 -13.62
N TYR A 13 4.37 -3.24 -12.42
CA TYR A 13 4.27 -2.29 -11.31
C TYR A 13 5.66 -1.99 -10.72
N PHE A 14 6.50 -3.01 -10.55
CA PHE A 14 7.89 -2.82 -10.14
C PHE A 14 8.71 -2.03 -11.18
N SER A 15 8.51 -2.29 -12.48
CA SER A 15 9.19 -1.54 -13.54
C SER A 15 8.84 -0.05 -13.53
N GLN A 16 7.56 0.28 -13.31
CA GLN A 16 7.11 1.67 -13.17
C GLN A 16 7.67 2.30 -11.89
N ALA A 17 7.59 1.60 -10.76
CA ALA A 17 8.12 2.08 -9.48
C ALA A 17 9.62 2.36 -9.55
N ALA A 18 10.41 1.49 -10.17
CA ALA A 18 11.85 1.67 -10.32
C ALA A 18 12.24 2.89 -11.18
N SER A 19 11.31 3.41 -11.99
CA SER A 19 11.53 4.60 -12.82
C SER A 19 11.11 5.91 -12.15
N ASP A 20 10.45 5.85 -10.98
CA ASP A 20 9.97 7.02 -10.24
C ASP A 20 10.81 7.22 -8.96
N GLU A 21 11.55 8.33 -8.90
CA GLU A 21 12.39 8.69 -7.76
C GLU A 21 11.61 8.92 -6.46
N ASN A 22 10.30 9.12 -6.55
CA ASN A 22 9.44 9.32 -5.40
C ASN A 22 8.96 8.01 -4.78
N ILE A 23 9.09 6.88 -5.48
CA ILE A 23 8.74 5.57 -4.94
C ILE A 23 9.98 4.98 -4.28
N ILE A 24 9.94 4.89 -2.96
CA ILE A 24 11.07 4.40 -2.16
C ILE A 24 10.94 2.94 -1.78
N GLY A 25 9.76 2.35 -1.95
CA GLY A 25 9.56 0.93 -1.71
C GLY A 25 8.19 0.42 -2.15
N LEU A 26 8.10 -0.89 -2.33
CA LEU A 26 6.94 -1.58 -2.86
C LEU A 26 6.83 -2.97 -2.27
N ILE A 27 5.64 -3.36 -1.83
CA ILE A 27 5.33 -4.70 -1.34
C ILE A 27 4.05 -5.18 -2.03
N VAL A 28 4.06 -6.40 -2.56
CA VAL A 28 2.88 -7.08 -3.07
C VAL A 28 2.52 -8.20 -2.11
N PHE A 29 1.25 -8.19 -1.68
CA PHE A 29 0.69 -9.07 -0.67
C PHE A 29 -0.50 -9.85 -1.24
N ASP A 30 -0.56 -11.15 -0.98
CA ASP A 30 -1.70 -12.00 -1.32
C ASP A 30 -2.66 -12.02 -0.12
N LEU A 31 -3.77 -11.28 -0.20
CA LEU A 31 -4.78 -11.17 0.85
C LEU A 31 -5.48 -12.50 1.16
N LYS A 32 -5.48 -13.44 0.21
CA LYS A 32 -6.14 -14.73 0.37
C LYS A 32 -5.26 -15.73 1.10
N LYS A 33 -3.96 -15.69 0.84
CA LYS A 33 -2.98 -16.56 1.49
C LYS A 33 -2.32 -15.94 2.72
N ASP A 34 -2.49 -14.64 2.91
CA ASP A 34 -1.93 -13.87 4.01
C ASP A 34 -0.39 -13.87 3.99
N GLU A 35 0.21 -13.70 2.81
CA GLU A 35 1.67 -13.73 2.61
C GLU A 35 2.17 -12.62 1.66
N VAL A 36 3.41 -12.14 1.89
CA VAL A 36 4.11 -11.30 0.92
C VAL A 36 4.59 -12.18 -0.24
N ILE A 37 4.29 -11.76 -1.48
CA ILE A 37 4.66 -12.51 -2.69
C ILE A 37 5.77 -11.83 -3.50
N ALA A 38 5.99 -10.52 -3.30
CA ALA A 38 7.09 -9.77 -3.88
C ALA A 38 7.33 -8.48 -3.08
N SER A 39 8.57 -8.01 -3.04
CA SER A 39 8.96 -6.81 -2.31
C SER A 39 10.23 -6.20 -2.91
N ASP A 40 10.31 -4.88 -2.86
CA ASP A 40 11.52 -4.08 -3.07
C ASP A 40 11.40 -2.90 -2.11
N ILE A 41 12.00 -3.02 -0.94
CA ILE A 41 11.87 -2.04 0.14
C ILE A 41 13.24 -1.73 0.75
N PRO A 42 13.41 -0.54 1.36
CA PRO A 42 14.64 -0.19 2.06
C PRO A 42 14.94 -1.18 3.20
N LEU A 43 16.22 -1.46 3.44
CA LEU A 43 16.70 -2.45 4.43
C LEU A 43 16.20 -2.23 5.87
N HIS A 44 15.78 -1.02 6.23
CA HIS A 44 15.27 -0.71 7.57
C HIS A 44 13.78 -1.05 7.73
N ILE A 45 13.08 -1.40 6.65
CA ILE A 45 11.66 -1.78 6.65
C ILE A 45 11.57 -3.30 6.59
N SER A 46 10.75 -3.90 7.47
CA SER A 46 10.56 -5.34 7.53
C SER A 46 9.30 -5.77 6.79
N GLU A 47 9.42 -6.74 5.89
CA GLU A 47 8.30 -7.41 5.24
C GLU A 47 7.34 -8.06 6.26
N LYS A 48 7.90 -8.67 7.32
CA LYS A 48 7.11 -9.32 8.38
C LYS A 48 6.14 -8.37 9.07
N SER A 49 6.50 -7.09 9.17
CA SER A 49 5.58 -6.08 9.69
C SER A 49 4.34 -6.01 8.79
N PHE A 50 4.50 -5.93 7.47
CA PHE A 50 3.37 -5.90 6.54
C PHE A 50 2.58 -7.20 6.54
N GLU A 51 3.23 -8.36 6.62
CA GLU A 51 2.54 -9.64 6.78
C GLU A 51 1.60 -9.64 7.99
N SER A 52 2.06 -9.09 9.12
CA SER A 52 1.29 -9.12 10.37
C SER A 52 0.03 -8.25 10.39
N PHE A 53 -0.10 -7.25 9.51
CA PHE A 53 -1.24 -6.32 9.54
C PHE A 53 -2.04 -6.22 8.24
N SER A 54 -1.51 -6.65 7.09
CA SER A 54 -2.11 -6.33 5.77
C SER A 54 -3.55 -6.83 5.63
N SER A 55 -3.81 -8.10 5.93
CA SER A 55 -5.16 -8.65 5.89
C SER A 55 -6.09 -7.99 6.91
N MET A 56 -5.58 -7.67 8.11
CA MET A 56 -6.36 -6.98 9.12
C MET A 56 -6.77 -5.58 8.64
N LEU A 57 -5.86 -4.82 8.05
CA LEU A 57 -6.10 -3.50 7.50
C LEU A 57 -7.15 -3.53 6.39
N PHE A 58 -7.00 -4.40 5.40
CA PHE A 58 -7.96 -4.49 4.29
C PHE A 58 -9.35 -4.98 4.73
N ASN A 59 -9.40 -5.90 5.70
CA ASN A 59 -10.67 -6.30 6.32
C ASN A 59 -11.32 -5.16 7.10
N PHE A 60 -10.53 -4.34 7.80
CA PHE A 60 -11.04 -3.18 8.52
C PHE A 60 -11.63 -2.14 7.57
N VAL A 61 -10.92 -1.77 6.50
CA VAL A 61 -11.45 -0.77 5.56
C VAL A 61 -12.64 -1.30 4.75
N ASP A 62 -12.71 -2.61 4.47
CA ASP A 62 -13.90 -3.20 3.85
C ASP A 62 -15.13 -3.09 4.75
N ARG A 63 -14.96 -3.29 6.06
CA ARG A 63 -16.06 -3.07 7.03
C ARG A 63 -16.50 -1.61 7.06
N LEU A 64 -15.54 -0.68 7.06
CA LEU A 64 -15.82 0.75 7.01
C LEU A 64 -16.59 1.14 5.74
N GLY A 65 -16.14 0.64 4.57
CA GLY A 65 -16.81 0.94 3.31
C GLY A 65 -18.23 0.39 3.23
N ASN A 66 -18.49 -0.78 3.83
CA ASN A 66 -19.86 -1.31 3.96
C ASN A 66 -20.73 -0.45 4.88
N GLU A 67 -20.20 -0.02 6.03
CA GLU A 67 -20.90 0.88 6.96
C GLU A 67 -21.27 2.21 6.29
N LEU A 68 -20.37 2.75 5.48
CA LEU A 68 -20.58 3.98 4.72
C LEU A 68 -21.43 3.79 3.45
N THR A 69 -21.92 2.58 3.16
CA THR A 69 -22.61 2.22 1.89
C THR A 69 -21.80 2.51 0.63
N ALA A 70 -20.49 2.69 0.76
CA ALA A 70 -19.55 2.93 -0.33
C ALA A 70 -19.04 1.61 -0.98
N GLY A 71 -19.34 0.47 -0.34
CA GLY A 71 -18.87 -0.84 -0.77
C GLY A 71 -17.41 -1.07 -0.43
N LYS A 72 -16.70 -1.82 -1.27
CA LYS A 72 -15.31 -2.22 -1.04
C LYS A 72 -14.33 -1.06 -1.30
N ILE A 73 -13.52 -0.72 -0.30
CA ILE A 73 -12.48 0.33 -0.43
C ILE A 73 -11.29 -0.25 -1.21
N ASN A 74 -10.92 0.38 -2.31
CA ASN A 74 -9.83 -0.11 -3.17
C ASN A 74 -8.48 0.50 -2.82
N GLU A 75 -8.47 1.67 -2.17
CA GLU A 75 -7.28 2.48 -2.00
C GLU A 75 -7.26 3.08 -0.59
N ILE A 76 -6.11 3.04 0.05
CA ILE A 76 -5.85 3.64 1.36
C ILE A 76 -4.59 4.48 1.21
N LEU A 77 -4.62 5.71 1.71
CA LEU A 77 -3.44 6.57 1.78
C LEU A 77 -3.19 6.95 3.24
N MET A 78 -2.00 6.65 3.73
CA MET A 78 -1.57 6.93 5.10
C MET A 78 -0.37 7.86 5.06
N ARG A 79 -0.41 8.90 5.89
CA ARG A 79 0.70 9.85 6.07
C ARG A 79 1.50 9.46 7.32
N ALA A 80 2.82 9.41 7.20
CA ALA A 80 3.74 9.39 8.32
C ALA A 80 4.61 10.66 8.31
N GLU A 81 5.41 10.86 9.36
CA GLU A 81 6.27 12.04 9.51
C GLU A 81 7.18 12.27 8.29
N LYS A 82 7.72 11.19 7.69
CA LYS A 82 8.76 11.27 6.66
C LYS A 82 8.42 10.55 5.34
N LEU A 83 7.24 9.95 5.25
CA LEU A 83 6.85 9.13 4.11
C LEU A 83 5.33 9.05 3.98
N TRP A 84 4.89 8.62 2.81
CA TRP A 84 3.51 8.19 2.57
C TRP A 84 3.47 6.70 2.32
N ILE A 85 2.36 6.06 2.71
CA ILE A 85 2.09 4.67 2.42
C ILE A 85 0.75 4.60 1.71
N GLY A 86 0.76 4.20 0.44
CA GLY A 86 -0.44 3.87 -0.32
C GLY A 86 -0.67 2.36 -0.30
N GLY A 87 -1.86 1.91 0.06
CA GLY A 87 -2.30 0.53 -0.07
C GLY A 87 -3.36 0.41 -1.15
N PHE A 88 -3.08 -0.32 -2.22
CA PHE A 88 -3.94 -0.46 -3.39
C PHE A 88 -4.35 -1.91 -3.60
N ARG A 89 -5.66 -2.19 -3.71
CA ARG A 89 -6.16 -3.55 -3.92
C ARG A 89 -6.57 -3.79 -5.36
N LYS A 90 -6.24 -4.98 -5.86
CA LYS A 90 -6.74 -5.53 -7.13
C LYS A 90 -7.10 -7.00 -6.96
N GLY A 91 -8.39 -7.27 -6.76
CA GLY A 91 -8.87 -8.62 -6.47
C GLY A 91 -8.36 -9.10 -5.11
N ASP A 92 -7.69 -10.25 -5.09
CA ASP A 92 -7.10 -10.85 -3.88
C ASP A 92 -5.66 -10.35 -3.62
N LEU A 93 -5.14 -9.41 -4.44
CA LEU A 93 -3.83 -8.82 -4.25
C LEU A 93 -3.93 -7.42 -3.65
N ALA A 94 -3.06 -7.12 -2.72
CA ALA A 94 -2.78 -5.77 -2.24
C ALA A 94 -1.36 -5.36 -2.64
N VAL A 95 -1.18 -4.10 -2.98
CA VAL A 95 0.11 -3.49 -3.25
C VAL A 95 0.30 -2.32 -2.33
N PHE A 96 1.30 -2.40 -1.47
CA PHE A 96 1.75 -1.27 -0.67
C PHE A 96 2.85 -0.56 -1.42
N THR A 97 2.70 0.74 -1.62
CA THR A 97 3.73 1.61 -2.20
C THR A 97 4.10 2.63 -1.16
N ILE A 98 5.40 2.76 -0.93
CA ILE A 98 5.98 3.71 0.00
C ILE A 98 6.54 4.85 -0.83
N PHE A 99 6.05 6.06 -0.58
CA PHE A 99 6.45 7.25 -1.31
C PHE A 99 7.26 8.19 -0.41
N SER A 100 8.12 8.98 -1.04
CA SER A 100 8.76 10.14 -0.41
C SER A 100 7.69 11.08 0.15
N HIS A 101 8.02 11.80 1.22
CA HIS A 101 7.08 12.75 1.83
C HIS A 101 6.59 13.82 0.85
N GLU A 102 7.48 14.25 -0.04
CA GLU A 102 7.26 15.36 -0.96
C GLU A 102 6.29 15.00 -2.10
N TYR A 103 6.18 13.70 -2.44
CA TYR A 103 5.43 13.23 -3.61
C TYR A 103 3.99 13.74 -3.67
N PHE A 104 3.26 13.63 -2.57
CA PHE A 104 1.87 14.04 -2.49
C PHE A 104 1.70 15.48 -1.95
N GLY A 105 2.77 16.11 -1.47
CA GLY A 105 2.69 17.36 -0.72
C GLY A 105 1.72 17.27 0.47
N ASN A 106 1.27 18.43 0.97
CA ASN A 106 0.22 18.50 1.98
C ASN A 106 -1.17 18.40 1.35
N ILE A 107 -1.69 17.18 1.17
CA ILE A 107 -3.09 16.97 0.76
C ILE A 107 -4.05 17.52 1.83
N ILE A 108 -3.66 17.45 3.11
CA ILE A 108 -4.40 17.98 4.26
C ILE A 108 -3.60 19.16 4.84
N PRO A 109 -4.27 20.28 5.25
CA PRO A 109 -3.60 21.42 5.85
C PRO A 109 -2.73 21.05 7.06
N ASP A 110 -1.54 21.66 7.15
CA ASP A 110 -0.52 21.33 8.16
C ASP A 110 -1.01 21.40 9.60
N PHE A 111 -1.94 22.30 9.92
CA PHE A 111 -2.45 22.47 11.28
C PHE A 111 -3.27 21.27 11.79
N ILE A 112 -3.80 20.44 10.89
CA ILE A 112 -4.54 19.21 11.25
C ILE A 112 -3.56 18.04 11.43
N THR A 113 -2.39 18.11 10.78
CA THR A 113 -1.40 17.03 10.74
C THR A 113 -0.15 17.31 11.57
N SER A 114 -0.08 18.46 12.25
CA SER A 114 0.95 18.73 13.26
C SER A 114 0.84 17.66 14.34
N SER A 115 1.92 16.90 14.52
CA SER A 115 2.13 15.82 15.50
C SER A 115 0.93 15.50 16.39
N ILE A 116 0.31 14.34 16.17
CA ILE A 116 -0.51 13.71 17.19
C ILE A 116 0.47 13.33 18.30
N ASP A 117 0.50 14.10 19.39
CA ASP A 117 1.30 13.84 20.59
C ASP A 117 1.15 12.39 21.09
#